data_AF-A0A2V7EPF6-F1
#
_entry.id   AF-A0A2V7EPF6-F1
#
_cell.length_a   1.000
_cell.length_b   1.000
_cell.length_c   1.000
_cell.angle_alpha   90.00
_cell.angle_beta   90.00
_cell.angle_gamma   90.00
#
_symmetry.space_group_name_H-M   'P 1'
#
loop_
_entity.id
_entity.type
_entity.pdbx_description
1 polymer ?
#
loop_
_entity_poly.entity_id
_entity_poly.type
_entity_poly.pdbx_seq_one_letter_code
_entity_poly.pdbx_strand_id
1 'polypeptide(L)'
;MASDGPPTISAGDLEKYGYCALNWWRSLGSADGVGPETVEGERRHEEVAAELKGIEVHEIRAKQSERMVMYFAIGASIVAILGIGFLTPAPVQVVQILIAVALIWILAAVFFLYRAETLVTPEQKLYAERTILVFSIVAAVIASVAVSSLSTDRFLGESAVAASLVWLIVACWYLSHAMKSLEIARVSREKHRLGEAEVRYVDSEEEKPKMFVSRRHGLTGRPDAVLLAGDAHVPVEVKTGRTPRGPLFSHILQIAAYCLLMEEEYGKPPPYGIIRYERASHEIEYNEDLRTMVLGKMEEMRAAVARGGDVHRNHNRPGKCIGCSRREGCPERLA
;
A
#
# COMPACT_ATOMS: atom_id res chain seq x y z
N MET A 1 27.47 -27.70 0.70
CA MET A 1 27.76 -26.43 0.00
C MET A 1 27.75 -25.34 1.06
N ALA A 2 28.92 -24.80 1.41
CA ALA A 2 29.03 -23.75 2.42
C ALA A 2 28.35 -22.48 1.91
N SER A 3 27.46 -21.89 2.70
CA SER A 3 26.83 -20.61 2.41
C SER A 3 27.89 -19.51 2.53
N ASP A 4 28.34 -18.98 1.40
CA ASP A 4 29.44 -18.01 1.26
C ASP A 4 29.06 -16.57 1.70
N GLY A 5 28.21 -16.45 2.72
CA GLY A 5 27.70 -15.18 3.24
C GLY A 5 27.99 -15.00 4.72
N PRO A 6 28.03 -13.74 5.21
CA PRO A 6 28.20 -13.49 6.64
C PRO A 6 27.05 -14.11 7.44
N PRO A 7 27.29 -14.53 8.70
CA PRO A 7 26.25 -15.13 9.54
C PRO A 7 25.00 -14.24 9.60
N THR A 8 23.84 -14.86 9.44
CA THR A 8 22.55 -14.19 9.30
C THR A 8 22.10 -13.59 10.62
N ILE A 9 21.78 -12.30 10.60
CA ILE A 9 21.19 -11.56 11.72
C ILE A 9 19.75 -11.25 11.36
N SER A 10 18.79 -11.45 12.29
CA SER A 10 17.42 -11.02 12.05
C SER A 10 17.19 -9.55 12.44
N ALA A 11 16.22 -8.87 11.83
CA ALA A 11 15.80 -7.53 12.24
C ALA A 11 15.38 -7.49 13.72
N GLY A 12 14.76 -8.56 14.22
CA GLY A 12 14.44 -8.72 15.64
C GLY A 12 15.68 -8.87 16.54
N ASP A 13 16.78 -9.43 16.03
CA ASP A 13 18.05 -9.49 16.79
C ASP A 13 18.69 -8.11 16.91
N LEU A 14 18.59 -7.28 15.87
CA LEU A 14 19.00 -5.86 15.92
C LEU A 14 18.16 -5.08 16.94
N GLU A 15 16.86 -5.35 17.03
CA GLU A 15 15.99 -4.78 18.07
C GLU A 15 16.49 -5.16 19.47
N LYS A 16 16.70 -6.46 19.72
CA LYS A 16 17.18 -6.97 21.01
C LYS A 16 18.55 -6.39 21.38
N TYR A 17 19.47 -6.30 20.41
CA TYR A 17 20.80 -5.74 20.62
C TYR A 17 20.73 -4.25 20.95
N GLY A 18 19.91 -3.50 20.23
CA GLY A 18 19.60 -2.09 20.51
C GLY A 18 18.92 -1.87 21.87
N TYR A 19 18.13 -2.85 22.33
CA TYR A 19 17.51 -2.82 23.65
C TYR A 19 18.56 -3.02 24.75
N CYS A 20 19.32 -4.11 24.67
CA CYS A 20 20.46 -4.42 25.51
C CYS A 20 21.33 -5.52 24.86
N ALA A 21 22.60 -5.21 24.58
CA ALA A 21 23.52 -6.14 23.93
C ALA A 21 23.68 -7.47 24.71
N LEU A 22 23.78 -7.41 26.04
CA LEU A 22 23.82 -8.61 26.89
C LEU A 22 22.50 -9.41 26.85
N ASN A 23 21.33 -8.75 26.73
CA ASN A 23 20.06 -9.47 26.57
C ASN A 23 20.04 -10.26 25.25
N TRP A 24 20.47 -9.61 24.16
CA TRP A 24 20.60 -10.26 22.86
C TRP A 24 21.55 -11.46 22.91
N TRP A 25 22.75 -11.30 23.47
CA TRP A 25 23.73 -12.39 23.58
C TRP A 25 23.15 -13.61 24.29
N ARG A 26 22.47 -13.39 25.42
CA ARG A 26 21.83 -14.48 26.16
C ARG A 26 20.65 -15.11 25.42
N SER A 27 19.98 -14.35 24.55
CA SER A 27 18.89 -14.88 23.73
C SER A 27 19.32 -15.92 22.70
N LEU A 28 20.62 -15.95 22.33
CA LEU A 28 21.17 -16.96 21.42
C LEU A 28 21.35 -18.34 22.09
N GLY A 29 21.52 -18.38 23.41
CA GLY A 29 21.86 -19.61 24.16
C GLY A 29 20.75 -20.18 25.03
N SER A 30 19.60 -19.51 25.15
CA SER A 30 18.48 -19.96 25.99
C SER A 30 17.18 -20.02 25.17
N ALA A 31 16.63 -21.24 25.04
CA ALA A 31 15.26 -21.46 24.53
C ALA A 31 14.18 -20.88 25.47
N ASP A 32 14.61 -20.41 26.65
CA ASP A 32 13.80 -19.92 27.79
C ASP A 32 13.09 -18.57 27.53
N GLY A 33 13.03 -18.11 26.28
CA GLY A 33 12.39 -16.86 25.89
C GLY A 33 10.87 -16.91 25.74
N VAL A 34 10.25 -18.10 25.86
CA VAL A 34 8.80 -18.30 25.68
C VAL A 34 8.08 -18.22 27.03
N GLY A 35 8.20 -17.07 27.70
CA GLY A 35 7.37 -16.79 28.87
C GLY A 35 5.91 -16.55 28.45
N PRO A 36 4.92 -16.73 29.34
CA PRO A 36 3.51 -16.46 29.03
C PRO A 36 3.26 -15.01 28.56
N GLU A 37 4.08 -14.05 29.00
CA GLU A 37 4.03 -12.66 28.52
C GLU A 37 4.48 -12.50 27.05
N THR A 38 5.42 -13.33 26.58
CA THR A 38 5.89 -13.31 25.19
C THR A 38 4.82 -13.89 24.26
N VAL A 39 4.16 -14.98 24.68
CA VAL A 39 3.05 -15.59 23.94
C VAL A 39 1.84 -14.66 23.87
N GLU A 40 1.46 -14.01 24.97
CA GLU A 40 0.38 -13.01 24.97
C GLU A 40 0.74 -11.77 24.13
N GLY A 41 2.01 -11.36 24.14
CA GLY A 41 2.53 -10.31 23.28
C GLY A 41 2.39 -10.64 21.79
N GLU A 42 2.79 -11.84 21.39
CA GLU A 42 2.65 -12.36 20.02
C GLU A 42 1.18 -12.46 19.61
N ARG A 43 0.29 -12.94 20.49
CA ARG A 43 -1.15 -13.03 20.22
C ARG A 43 -1.78 -11.66 19.95
N ARG A 44 -1.50 -10.67 20.81
CA ARG A 44 -1.96 -9.28 20.60
C ARG A 44 -1.39 -8.70 19.31
N HIS A 45 -0.15 -9.05 19.00
CA HIS A 45 0.52 -8.60 17.80
C HIS A 45 -0.21 -9.12 16.54
N GLU A 46 -0.61 -10.39 16.54
CA GLU A 46 -1.42 -10.98 15.47
C GLU A 46 -2.81 -10.36 15.35
N GLU A 47 -3.47 -10.06 16.48
CA GLU A 47 -4.80 -9.40 16.47
C GLU A 47 -4.74 -8.02 15.83
N VAL A 48 -3.73 -7.20 16.18
CA VAL A 48 -3.58 -5.86 15.61
C VAL A 48 -3.23 -5.94 14.13
N ALA A 49 -2.37 -6.89 13.73
CA ALA A 49 -2.06 -7.11 12.31
C ALA A 49 -3.32 -7.51 11.51
N ALA A 50 -4.19 -8.36 12.06
CA ALA A 50 -5.45 -8.74 11.43
C ALA A 50 -6.44 -7.56 11.31
N GLU A 51 -6.53 -6.70 12.33
CA GLU A 51 -7.39 -5.50 12.28
C GLU A 51 -6.94 -4.53 11.18
N LEU A 52 -5.62 -4.35 11.00
CA LEU A 52 -5.08 -3.51 9.93
C LEU A 52 -5.40 -4.03 8.53
N LYS A 53 -5.35 -5.35 8.33
CA LYS A 53 -5.76 -6.00 7.07
C LYS A 53 -7.24 -5.75 6.77
N GLY A 54 -8.09 -5.69 7.79
CA GLY A 54 -9.51 -5.37 7.65
C GLY A 54 -9.76 -3.98 7.04
N ILE A 55 -8.95 -2.98 7.40
CA ILE A 55 -9.04 -1.61 6.87
C ILE A 55 -8.77 -1.59 5.36
N GLU A 56 -7.76 -2.34 4.93
CA GLU A 56 -7.34 -2.43 3.53
C GLU A 56 -8.43 -3.00 2.63
N VAL A 57 -9.10 -4.08 3.05
CA VAL A 57 -10.19 -4.70 2.30
C VAL A 57 -11.32 -3.70 2.03
N HIS A 58 -11.62 -2.84 3.00
CA HIS A 58 -12.64 -1.80 2.83
C HIS A 58 -12.19 -0.68 1.88
N GLU A 59 -10.91 -0.29 1.87
CA GLU A 59 -10.39 0.74 0.96
C GLU A 59 -10.25 0.25 -0.49
N ILE A 60 -9.78 -0.97 -0.71
CA ILE A 60 -9.71 -1.57 -2.04
C ILE A 60 -11.12 -1.75 -2.61
N ARG A 61 -12.06 -2.24 -1.79
CA ARG A 61 -13.46 -2.40 -2.19
C ARG A 61 -14.14 -1.04 -2.48
N ALA A 62 -13.80 0.00 -1.74
CA ALA A 62 -14.26 1.37 -2.02
C ALA A 62 -13.77 1.87 -3.39
N LYS A 63 -12.47 1.77 -3.68
CA LYS A 63 -11.88 2.19 -4.96
C LYS A 63 -12.43 1.40 -6.16
N GLN A 64 -12.64 0.09 -5.99
CA GLN A 64 -13.27 -0.73 -7.03
C GLN A 64 -14.72 -0.30 -7.26
N SER A 65 -15.47 -0.03 -6.19
CA SER A 65 -16.85 0.45 -6.28
C SER A 65 -16.92 1.81 -6.98
N GLU A 66 -16.01 2.75 -6.68
CA GLU A 66 -15.91 4.06 -7.35
C GLU A 66 -15.73 3.93 -8.87
N ARG A 67 -14.82 3.05 -9.32
CA ARG A 67 -14.63 2.78 -10.75
C ARG A 67 -15.90 2.21 -11.39
N MET A 68 -16.58 1.30 -10.71
CA MET A 68 -17.84 0.74 -11.19
C MET A 68 -18.92 1.82 -11.31
N VAL A 69 -19.06 2.70 -10.32
CA VAL A 69 -20.00 3.84 -10.38
C VAL A 69 -19.77 4.66 -11.65
N MET A 70 -18.51 4.99 -11.95
CA MET A 70 -18.17 5.78 -13.12
C MET A 70 -18.52 5.06 -14.44
N TYR A 71 -18.21 3.76 -14.56
CA TYR A 71 -18.56 3.00 -15.77
C TYR A 71 -20.07 2.87 -15.98
N PHE A 72 -20.82 2.56 -14.92
CA PHE A 72 -22.28 2.45 -14.99
C PHE A 72 -22.94 3.81 -15.27
N ALA A 73 -22.45 4.90 -14.68
CA ALA A 73 -22.95 6.25 -14.93
C ALA A 73 -22.70 6.71 -16.37
N ILE A 74 -21.47 6.54 -16.88
CA ILE A 74 -21.13 6.90 -18.27
C ILE A 74 -21.94 6.07 -19.26
N GLY A 75 -22.02 4.74 -19.05
CA GLY A 75 -22.82 3.85 -19.89
C GLY A 75 -24.30 4.22 -19.89
N ALA A 76 -24.87 4.52 -18.72
CA ALA A 76 -26.24 5.00 -18.60
C ALA A 76 -26.47 6.32 -19.35
N SER A 77 -25.57 7.30 -19.22
CA SER A 77 -25.69 8.57 -19.94
C SER A 77 -25.66 8.37 -21.46
N ILE A 78 -24.76 7.54 -21.98
CA ILE A 78 -24.68 7.25 -23.41
C ILE A 78 -25.98 6.60 -23.91
N VAL A 79 -26.44 5.54 -23.23
CA VAL A 79 -27.66 4.83 -23.63
C VAL A 79 -28.91 5.71 -23.50
N ALA A 80 -28.98 6.57 -22.48
CA ALA A 80 -30.06 7.53 -22.33
C ALA A 80 -30.11 8.52 -23.50
N ILE A 81 -28.97 9.11 -23.89
CA ILE A 81 -28.89 10.06 -25.00
C ILE A 81 -29.27 9.36 -26.32
N LEU A 82 -28.82 8.12 -26.53
CA LEU A 82 -29.21 7.33 -27.70
C LEU A 82 -30.71 7.04 -27.74
N GLY A 83 -31.27 6.63 -26.60
CA GLY A 83 -32.71 6.38 -26.44
C GLY A 83 -33.56 7.61 -26.72
N ILE A 84 -33.13 8.78 -26.21
CA ILE A 84 -33.77 10.07 -26.52
C ILE A 84 -33.72 10.34 -28.03
N GLY A 85 -32.60 10.05 -28.69
CA GLY A 85 -32.47 10.22 -30.14
C GLY A 85 -33.56 9.50 -30.95
N PHE A 86 -33.92 8.26 -30.58
CA PHE A 86 -35.02 7.52 -31.21
C PHE A 86 -36.43 8.09 -30.92
N LEU A 87 -36.58 8.79 -29.79
CA LEU A 87 -37.86 9.39 -29.37
C LEU A 87 -38.05 10.81 -29.94
N THR A 88 -36.96 11.53 -30.22
CA THR A 88 -36.98 12.91 -30.70
C THR A 88 -36.31 12.99 -32.08
N PRO A 89 -37.07 12.82 -33.18
CA PRO A 89 -36.50 12.94 -34.52
C PRO A 89 -35.97 14.35 -34.76
N ALA A 90 -34.78 14.44 -35.34
CA ALA A 90 -34.11 15.71 -35.60
C ALA A 90 -34.27 16.13 -37.07
N PRO A 91 -34.29 17.45 -37.37
CA PRO A 91 -34.21 17.92 -38.75
C PRO A 91 -32.94 17.42 -39.43
N VAL A 92 -33.03 17.09 -40.73
CA VAL A 92 -31.90 16.57 -41.52
C VAL A 92 -30.66 17.47 -41.42
N GLN A 93 -30.85 18.80 -41.38
CA GLN A 93 -29.77 19.78 -41.22
C GLN A 93 -29.00 19.57 -39.89
N VAL A 94 -29.70 19.31 -38.79
CA VAL A 94 -29.09 19.06 -37.48
C VAL A 94 -28.30 17.76 -37.51
N VAL A 95 -28.85 16.70 -38.11
CA VAL A 95 -28.16 15.41 -38.26
C VAL A 95 -26.88 15.57 -39.08
N GLN A 96 -26.92 16.31 -40.20
CA GLN A 96 -25.74 16.58 -41.02
C GLN A 96 -24.65 17.35 -40.25
N ILE A 97 -25.05 18.33 -39.44
CA ILE A 97 -24.11 19.05 -38.56
C ILE A 97 -23.48 18.10 -37.55
N LEU A 98 -24.25 17.24 -36.90
CA LEU A 98 -23.72 16.26 -35.93
C LEU A 98 -22.76 15.26 -36.59
N ILE A 99 -23.07 14.77 -37.79
CA ILE A 99 -22.16 13.89 -38.56
C ILE A 99 -20.86 14.63 -38.89
N ALA A 100 -20.94 15.88 -39.37
CA ALA A 100 -19.75 16.68 -39.66
C ALA A 100 -18.89 16.90 -38.42
N VAL A 101 -19.51 17.20 -37.27
CA VAL A 101 -18.81 17.31 -35.99
C VAL A 101 -18.15 15.98 -35.61
N ALA A 102 -18.85 14.85 -35.69
CA ALA A 102 -18.27 13.54 -35.40
C ALA A 102 -17.05 13.23 -36.29
N LEU A 103 -17.09 13.57 -37.57
CA LEU A 103 -15.95 13.44 -38.49
C LEU A 103 -14.75 14.30 -38.07
N ILE A 104 -14.97 15.53 -37.59
CA ILE A 104 -13.89 16.38 -37.06
C ILE A 104 -13.23 15.71 -35.84
N TRP A 105 -14.02 15.11 -34.94
CA TRP A 105 -13.50 14.38 -33.79
C TRP A 105 -12.70 13.12 -34.19
N ILE A 106 -13.15 12.39 -35.22
CA ILE A 106 -12.39 11.24 -35.77
C ILE A 106 -11.07 11.73 -36.39
N LEU A 107 -11.09 12.80 -37.17
CA LEU A 107 -9.88 13.37 -37.77
C LEU A 107 -8.88 13.82 -36.69
N ALA A 108 -9.37 14.41 -35.59
CA ALA A 108 -8.55 14.74 -34.44
C ALA A 108 -7.94 13.48 -33.80
N ALA A 109 -8.72 12.41 -33.60
CA ALA A 109 -8.22 11.14 -33.08
C ALA A 109 -7.12 10.55 -33.98
N VAL A 110 -7.32 10.55 -35.29
CA VAL A 110 -6.33 10.08 -36.28
C VAL A 110 -5.07 10.94 -36.27
N PHE A 111 -5.21 12.27 -36.15
CA PHE A 111 -4.06 13.17 -36.02
C PHE A 111 -3.24 12.87 -34.76
N PHE A 112 -3.90 12.66 -33.62
CA PHE A 112 -3.20 12.29 -32.39
C PHE A 112 -2.57 10.90 -32.46
N LEU A 113 -3.21 9.95 -33.17
CA LEU A 113 -2.62 8.64 -33.44
C LEU A 113 -1.35 8.75 -34.28
N TYR A 114 -1.37 9.52 -35.36
CA TYR A 114 -0.18 9.79 -36.17
C TYR A 114 0.92 10.47 -35.36
N ARG A 115 0.56 11.46 -34.52
CA ARG A 115 1.52 12.10 -33.62
C ARG A 115 2.09 11.14 -32.58
N ALA A 116 1.30 10.18 -32.10
CA ALA A 116 1.72 9.23 -31.08
C ALA A 116 2.88 8.34 -31.56
N GLU A 117 2.95 8.02 -32.85
CA GLU A 117 4.05 7.25 -33.44
C GLU A 117 5.41 7.98 -33.37
N THR A 118 5.41 9.31 -33.26
CA THR A 118 6.63 10.13 -33.16
C THR A 118 7.12 10.38 -31.74
N LEU A 119 6.39 9.89 -30.72
CA LEU A 119 6.73 10.10 -29.31
C LEU A 119 7.74 9.05 -28.84
N VAL A 120 8.83 9.50 -28.20
CA VAL A 120 9.95 8.64 -27.80
C VAL A 120 9.74 8.06 -26.39
N THR A 121 9.01 8.74 -25.51
CA THR A 121 8.88 8.30 -24.10
C THR A 121 7.59 7.49 -23.85
N PRO A 122 7.65 6.43 -23.02
CA PRO A 122 6.49 5.60 -22.68
C PRO A 122 5.34 6.39 -22.03
N GLU A 123 5.65 7.37 -21.18
CA GLU A 123 4.65 8.21 -20.52
C GLU A 123 3.86 9.05 -21.53
N GLN A 124 4.56 9.69 -22.48
CA GLN A 124 3.93 10.50 -23.52
C GLN A 124 3.02 9.66 -24.43
N LYS A 125 3.41 8.42 -24.73
CA LYS A 125 2.58 7.46 -25.48
C LYS A 125 1.29 7.12 -24.74
N LEU A 126 1.36 6.86 -23.42
CA LEU A 126 0.18 6.59 -22.60
C LEU A 126 -0.80 7.77 -22.58
N TYR A 127 -0.31 9.01 -22.48
CA TYR A 127 -1.15 10.20 -22.58
C TYR A 127 -1.83 10.30 -23.94
N ALA A 128 -1.08 10.09 -25.03
CA ALA A 128 -1.63 10.13 -26.38
C ALA A 128 -2.71 9.04 -26.58
N GLU A 129 -2.48 7.81 -26.12
CA GLU A 129 -3.46 6.72 -26.18
C GLU A 129 -4.77 7.07 -25.47
N ARG A 130 -4.70 7.66 -24.26
CA ARG A 130 -5.88 8.12 -23.52
C ARG A 130 -6.63 9.22 -24.28
N THR A 131 -5.90 10.17 -24.84
CA THR A 131 -6.47 11.26 -25.64
C THR A 131 -7.20 10.72 -26.88
N ILE A 132 -6.58 9.79 -27.62
CA ILE A 132 -7.18 9.15 -28.81
C ILE A 132 -8.46 8.40 -28.43
N LEU A 133 -8.46 7.66 -27.32
CA LEU A 133 -9.62 6.95 -26.82
C LEU A 133 -10.79 7.90 -26.53
N VAL A 134 -10.53 9.02 -25.84
CA VAL A 134 -11.56 10.03 -25.55
C VAL A 134 -12.14 10.62 -26.83
N PHE A 135 -11.28 11.02 -27.78
CA PHE A 135 -11.75 11.56 -29.07
C PHE A 135 -12.62 10.55 -29.82
N SER A 136 -12.23 9.28 -29.82
CA SER A 136 -12.95 8.19 -30.49
C SER A 136 -14.31 7.90 -29.85
N ILE A 137 -14.39 7.89 -28.52
CA ILE A 137 -15.65 7.70 -27.79
C ILE A 137 -16.61 8.86 -28.09
N VAL A 138 -16.14 10.11 -28.01
CA VAL A 138 -16.98 11.29 -28.29
C VAL A 138 -17.52 11.25 -29.72
N ALA A 139 -16.66 10.93 -30.71
CA ALA A 139 -17.08 10.78 -32.09
C ALA A 139 -18.14 9.68 -32.26
N ALA A 140 -17.93 8.51 -31.66
CA ALA A 140 -18.85 7.38 -31.74
C ALA A 140 -20.22 7.71 -31.12
N VAL A 141 -20.23 8.39 -29.97
CA VAL A 141 -21.47 8.83 -29.30
C VAL A 141 -22.22 9.82 -30.19
N ILE A 142 -21.57 10.88 -30.69
CA ILE A 142 -22.21 11.89 -31.54
C ILE A 142 -22.77 11.26 -32.83
N ALA A 143 -21.99 10.39 -33.48
CA ALA A 143 -22.43 9.70 -34.69
C ALA A 143 -23.64 8.79 -34.41
N SER A 144 -23.61 8.05 -33.31
CA SER A 144 -24.70 7.15 -32.93
C SER A 144 -26.00 7.91 -32.60
N VAL A 145 -25.90 9.07 -31.96
CA VAL A 145 -27.03 9.97 -31.69
C VAL A 145 -27.57 10.57 -32.99
N ALA A 146 -26.69 11.00 -33.89
CA ALA A 146 -27.10 11.53 -35.19
C ALA A 146 -27.89 10.49 -36.00
N VAL A 147 -27.44 9.24 -35.99
CA VAL A 147 -28.12 8.12 -36.67
C VAL A 147 -29.42 7.74 -35.97
N SER A 148 -29.45 7.65 -34.63
CA SER A 148 -30.68 7.29 -33.92
C SER A 148 -31.79 8.32 -34.13
N SER A 149 -31.44 9.61 -34.23
CA SER A 149 -32.37 10.69 -34.54
C SER A 149 -32.93 10.72 -35.97
N LEU A 150 -32.44 9.85 -36.88
CA LEU A 150 -33.03 9.65 -38.22
C LEU A 150 -34.17 8.64 -38.21
N SER A 151 -34.21 7.74 -37.22
CA SER A 151 -35.19 6.66 -37.14
C SER A 151 -36.09 6.85 -35.93
N THR A 152 -37.40 6.97 -36.15
CA THR A 152 -38.37 7.03 -35.05
C THR A 152 -38.81 5.61 -34.68
N ASP A 153 -38.05 4.97 -33.79
CA ASP A 153 -38.44 3.68 -33.19
C ASP A 153 -38.71 3.88 -31.69
N ARG A 154 -39.99 3.99 -31.36
CA ARG A 154 -40.44 4.24 -30.00
C ARG A 154 -40.11 3.09 -29.06
N PHE A 155 -40.17 1.84 -29.53
CA PHE A 155 -39.89 0.67 -28.72
C PHE A 155 -38.41 0.62 -28.33
N LEU A 156 -37.52 0.87 -29.30
CA LEU A 156 -36.08 0.96 -29.03
C LEU A 156 -35.73 2.13 -28.11
N GLY A 157 -36.35 3.30 -28.34
CA GLY A 157 -36.14 4.48 -27.50
C GLY A 157 -36.56 4.28 -26.04
N GLU A 158 -37.79 3.80 -25.80
CA GLU A 158 -38.31 3.52 -24.46
C GLU A 158 -37.49 2.43 -23.75
N SER A 159 -37.11 1.37 -24.46
CA SER A 159 -36.28 0.29 -23.91
C SER A 159 -34.88 0.78 -23.52
N ALA A 160 -34.24 1.60 -24.36
CA ALA A 160 -32.94 2.19 -24.06
C ALA A 160 -33.00 3.12 -22.83
N VAL A 161 -34.01 4.00 -22.75
CA VAL A 161 -34.20 4.87 -21.58
C VAL A 161 -34.43 4.02 -20.32
N ALA A 162 -35.28 3.00 -20.38
CA ALA A 162 -35.50 2.09 -19.25
C ALA A 162 -34.21 1.37 -18.81
N ALA A 163 -33.41 0.88 -19.76
CA ALA A 163 -32.11 0.27 -19.47
C ALA A 163 -31.15 1.26 -18.80
N SER A 164 -31.14 2.52 -19.24
CA SER A 164 -30.29 3.55 -18.62
C SER A 164 -30.67 3.83 -17.16
N LEU A 165 -31.96 3.84 -16.83
CA LEU A 165 -32.44 3.99 -15.46
C LEU A 165 -32.02 2.81 -14.58
N VAL A 166 -32.11 1.59 -15.10
CA VAL A 166 -31.62 0.39 -14.37
C VAL A 166 -30.12 0.51 -14.09
N TRP A 167 -29.32 0.94 -15.07
CA TRP A 167 -27.89 1.18 -14.85
C TRP A 167 -27.61 2.30 -13.85
N LEU A 168 -28.41 3.37 -13.81
CA LEU A 168 -28.28 4.41 -12.78
C LEU A 168 -28.61 3.88 -11.38
N ILE A 169 -29.63 3.02 -11.25
CA ILE A 169 -29.94 2.37 -9.96
C ILE A 169 -28.76 1.52 -9.50
N VAL A 170 -28.13 0.76 -10.41
CA VAL A 170 -26.92 -0.01 -10.12
C VAL A 170 -25.75 0.89 -9.74
N ALA A 171 -25.54 2.01 -10.44
CA ALA A 171 -24.52 2.99 -10.09
C ALA A 171 -24.74 3.58 -8.69
N CYS A 172 -25.98 3.97 -8.36
CA CYS A 172 -26.35 4.45 -7.03
C CYS A 172 -26.12 3.41 -5.95
N TRP A 173 -26.40 2.13 -6.24
CA TRP A 173 -26.11 1.03 -5.32
C TRP A 173 -24.60 0.90 -5.05
N TYR A 174 -23.76 0.88 -6.11
CA TYR A 174 -22.30 0.85 -5.96
C TYR A 174 -21.78 2.08 -5.21
N LEU A 175 -22.34 3.27 -5.45
CA LEU A 175 -21.97 4.49 -4.75
C LEU A 175 -22.31 4.38 -3.26
N SER A 176 -23.49 3.87 -2.93
CA SER A 176 -23.89 3.67 -1.54
C SER A 176 -22.99 2.65 -0.83
N HIS A 177 -22.56 1.61 -1.54
CA HIS A 177 -21.64 0.61 -1.03
C HIS A 177 -20.24 1.19 -0.83
N ALA A 178 -19.74 1.96 -1.81
CA ALA A 178 -18.46 2.68 -1.74
C ALA A 178 -18.42 3.61 -0.53
N MET A 179 -19.47 4.44 -0.36
CA MET A 179 -19.59 5.36 0.78
C MET A 179 -19.56 4.63 2.12
N LYS A 180 -20.31 3.52 2.26
CA LYS A 180 -20.27 2.71 3.49
C LYS A 180 -18.90 2.11 3.75
N SER A 181 -18.22 1.60 2.73
CA SER A 181 -16.86 1.06 2.88
C SER A 181 -15.83 2.14 3.24
N LEU A 182 -15.97 3.35 2.69
CA LEU A 182 -15.14 4.50 3.05
C LEU A 182 -15.42 4.99 4.46
N GLU A 183 -16.67 4.95 4.91
CA GLU A 183 -17.04 5.32 6.27
C GLU A 183 -16.45 4.35 7.29
N ILE A 184 -16.53 3.03 7.04
CA ILE A 184 -15.89 2.01 7.87
C ILE A 184 -14.36 2.19 7.87
N ALA A 185 -13.75 2.43 6.70
CA ALA A 185 -12.33 2.70 6.60
C ALA A 185 -11.93 3.97 7.37
N ARG A 186 -12.72 5.05 7.28
CA ARG A 186 -12.49 6.31 7.99
C ARG A 186 -12.60 6.17 9.50
N VAL A 187 -13.65 5.53 9.99
CA VAL A 187 -13.83 5.26 11.42
C VAL A 187 -12.68 4.40 11.95
N SER A 188 -12.24 3.41 11.17
CA SER A 188 -11.07 2.60 11.54
C SER A 188 -9.77 3.42 11.50
N ARG A 189 -9.56 4.27 10.48
CA ARG A 189 -8.43 5.21 10.42
C ARG A 189 -8.39 6.15 11.61
N GLU A 190 -9.53 6.65 12.06
CA GLU A 190 -9.62 7.56 13.21
C GLU A 190 -9.34 6.83 14.53
N LYS A 191 -9.86 5.61 14.69
CA LYS A 191 -9.53 4.72 15.81
C LYS A 191 -8.02 4.44 15.89
N HIS A 192 -7.35 4.35 14.74
CA HIS A 192 -5.93 4.01 14.61
C HIS A 192 -4.99 5.20 14.29
N ARG A 193 -5.51 6.44 14.28
CA ARG A 193 -4.79 7.69 13.96
C ARG A 193 -3.91 7.63 12.69
N LEU A 194 -4.45 7.05 11.62
CA LEU A 194 -3.78 6.98 10.32
C LEU A 194 -3.83 8.36 9.63
N GLY A 195 -2.69 8.89 9.19
CA GLY A 195 -2.63 10.11 8.37
C GLY A 195 -3.22 9.92 6.96
N GLU A 196 -3.38 11.01 6.20
CA GLU A 196 -3.98 11.02 4.84
C GLU A 196 -3.16 10.29 3.77
N ALA A 197 -1.99 9.72 4.11
CA ALA A 197 -1.18 8.97 3.16
C ALA A 197 -1.98 7.84 2.51
N GLU A 198 -1.84 7.71 1.19
CA GLU A 198 -2.48 6.68 0.38
C GLU A 198 -1.88 5.31 0.77
N VAL A 199 -2.56 4.59 1.66
CA VAL A 199 -2.19 3.25 2.10
C VAL A 199 -2.55 2.27 0.99
N ARG A 200 -1.63 2.02 0.06
CA ARG A 200 -1.77 0.89 -0.87
C ARG A 200 -0.81 -0.18 -0.43
N TYR A 201 -1.25 -1.15 0.36
CA TYR A 201 -0.36 -2.23 0.79
C TYR A 201 0.05 -3.09 -0.41
N VAL A 202 1.31 -3.53 -0.46
CA VAL A 202 1.77 -4.57 -1.39
C VAL A 202 2.09 -5.80 -0.57
N ASP A 203 1.12 -6.70 -0.44
CA ASP A 203 1.21 -7.98 -1.12
C ASP A 203 -0.08 -8.79 -0.89
N SER A 204 -0.41 -9.51 -1.96
CA SER A 204 -1.43 -10.53 -2.17
C SER A 204 -2.22 -11.07 -0.98
N GLU A 205 -3.51 -11.24 -1.24
CA GLU A 205 -4.48 -12.13 -0.61
C GLU A 205 -3.88 -13.16 0.38
N GLU A 206 -4.39 -13.12 1.61
CA GLU A 206 -4.36 -14.20 2.62
C GLU A 206 -3.13 -14.39 3.54
N GLU A 207 -1.87 -14.09 3.20
CA GLU A 207 -0.74 -14.45 4.11
C GLU A 207 0.10 -13.27 4.64
N LYS A 208 0.75 -13.48 5.81
CA LYS A 208 1.74 -12.56 6.41
C LYS A 208 2.81 -12.19 5.36
N PRO A 209 3.44 -11.00 5.40
CA PRO A 209 4.49 -10.65 4.45
C PRO A 209 5.54 -11.75 4.35
N LYS A 210 6.02 -12.01 3.13
CA LYS A 210 7.08 -13.00 2.92
C LYS A 210 8.30 -12.65 3.77
N MET A 211 9.10 -13.67 4.11
CA MET A 211 10.38 -13.41 4.76
C MET A 211 11.32 -12.73 3.77
N PHE A 212 11.81 -11.53 4.07
CA PHE A 212 12.80 -10.83 3.26
C PHE A 212 14.22 -11.23 3.70
N VAL A 213 15.11 -11.36 2.72
CA VAL A 213 16.48 -11.85 2.93
C VAL A 213 17.46 -11.04 2.07
N SER A 214 18.33 -10.27 2.70
CA SER A 214 19.51 -9.70 2.04
C SER A 214 20.70 -10.66 2.23
N ARG A 215 21.07 -11.35 1.14
CA ARG A 215 22.27 -12.20 1.12
C ARG A 215 23.56 -11.40 1.23
N ARG A 216 23.59 -10.20 0.62
CA ARG A 216 24.73 -9.28 0.64
C ARG A 216 25.09 -8.90 2.07
N HIS A 217 24.07 -8.49 2.84
CA HIS A 217 24.28 -8.02 4.20
C HIS A 217 24.11 -9.11 5.24
N GLY A 218 23.68 -10.32 4.89
CA GLY A 218 23.33 -11.37 5.87
C GLY A 218 22.24 -10.90 6.83
N LEU A 219 21.22 -10.23 6.31
CA LEU A 219 20.09 -9.68 7.08
C LEU A 219 18.82 -10.41 6.68
N THR A 220 17.99 -10.74 7.66
CA THR A 220 16.67 -11.33 7.41
C THR A 220 15.61 -10.62 8.24
N GLY A 221 14.40 -10.47 7.71
CA GLY A 221 13.32 -9.88 8.48
C GLY A 221 11.97 -10.14 7.84
N ARG A 222 10.93 -10.17 8.69
CA ARG A 222 9.55 -10.15 8.24
C ARG A 222 8.89 -8.93 8.91
N PRO A 223 8.70 -7.82 8.20
CA PRO A 223 7.92 -6.72 8.73
C PRO A 223 6.48 -7.20 8.91
N ASP A 224 5.75 -6.60 9.85
CA ASP A 224 4.32 -6.86 10.00
C ASP A 224 3.54 -6.40 8.79
N ALA A 225 4.08 -5.38 8.14
CA ALA A 225 3.44 -4.72 7.04
C ALA A 225 4.36 -4.00 6.05
N VAL A 226 3.93 -3.90 4.79
CA VAL A 226 4.63 -3.16 3.73
C VAL A 226 3.62 -2.33 2.93
N LEU A 227 3.76 -1.00 2.99
CA LEU A 227 2.94 -0.04 2.25
C LEU A 227 3.62 0.36 0.95
N LEU A 228 2.85 0.55 -0.11
CA LEU A 228 3.27 1.26 -1.32
C LEU A 228 2.96 2.75 -1.14
N ALA A 229 4.01 3.55 -1.03
CA ALA A 229 3.93 5.01 -1.11
C ALA A 229 4.50 5.47 -2.45
N GLY A 230 3.64 5.67 -3.45
CA GLY A 230 4.06 5.93 -4.82
C GLY A 230 4.68 4.70 -5.47
N ASP A 231 6.00 4.71 -5.67
CA ASP A 231 6.80 3.58 -6.17
C ASP A 231 7.71 2.94 -5.09
N ALA A 232 7.63 3.42 -3.85
CA ALA A 232 8.45 2.96 -2.74
C ALA A 232 7.70 2.00 -1.82
N HIS A 233 8.38 0.93 -1.38
CA HIS A 233 7.85 -0.07 -0.45
C HIS A 233 8.30 0.26 0.98
N VAL A 234 7.38 0.81 1.76
CA VAL A 234 7.59 1.34 3.12
C VAL A 234 7.22 0.27 4.15
N PRO A 235 8.18 -0.23 4.96
CA PRO A 235 7.89 -1.22 5.98
C PRO A 235 7.17 -0.57 7.17
N VAL A 236 6.34 -1.36 7.84
CA VAL A 236 5.60 -0.98 9.06
C VAL A 236 5.77 -2.06 10.11
N GLU A 237 6.12 -1.64 11.32
CA GLU A 237 6.25 -2.48 12.51
C GLU A 237 5.25 -2.02 13.57
N VAL A 238 4.50 -2.94 14.14
CA VAL A 238 3.53 -2.69 15.20
C VAL A 238 4.15 -3.07 16.56
N LYS A 239 3.86 -2.29 17.59
CA LYS A 239 4.32 -2.51 18.97
C LYS A 239 3.12 -2.48 19.92
N THR A 240 2.80 -3.66 20.46
CA THR A 240 1.66 -3.91 21.37
C THR A 240 1.98 -3.67 22.85
N GLY A 241 3.20 -3.24 23.17
CA GLY A 241 3.65 -2.92 24.52
C GLY A 241 3.44 -1.45 24.92
N ARG A 242 4.02 -1.06 26.07
CA ARG A 242 3.94 0.30 26.61
C ARG A 242 4.31 1.34 25.55
N THR A 243 3.40 2.27 25.26
CA THR A 243 3.68 3.39 24.35
C THR A 243 4.71 4.35 25.00
N PRO A 244 5.91 4.50 24.42
CA PRO A 244 6.91 5.46 24.89
C PRO A 244 6.54 6.89 24.47
N ARG A 245 7.19 7.91 25.05
CA ARG A 245 6.99 9.33 24.64
C ARG A 245 7.55 9.65 23.25
N GLY A 246 8.38 8.76 22.69
CA GLY A 246 8.97 8.83 21.36
C GLY A 246 9.58 7.49 20.97
N PRO A 247 9.97 7.30 19.70
CA PRO A 247 10.41 6.00 19.21
C PRO A 247 11.66 5.53 19.94
N LEU A 248 11.63 4.29 20.44
CA LEU A 248 12.80 3.69 21.10
C LEU A 248 13.88 3.37 20.07
N PHE A 249 15.14 3.59 20.45
CA PHE A 249 16.29 3.28 19.60
C PHE A 249 16.30 1.83 19.08
N SER A 250 15.89 0.86 19.90
CA SER A 250 15.76 -0.54 19.49
C SER A 250 14.75 -0.72 18.35
N HIS A 251 13.60 -0.05 18.42
CA HIS A 251 12.58 -0.12 17.38
C HIS A 251 13.02 0.62 16.11
N ILE A 252 13.77 1.72 16.27
CA ILE A 252 14.40 2.45 15.15
C ILE A 252 15.37 1.54 14.40
N LEU A 253 16.21 0.78 15.10
CA LEU A 253 17.14 -0.17 14.46
C LEU A 253 16.40 -1.28 13.70
N GLN A 254 15.30 -1.79 14.25
CA GLN A 254 14.50 -2.81 13.59
C GLN A 254 13.83 -2.28 12.31
N ILE A 255 13.19 -1.11 12.37
CA ILE A 255 12.52 -0.55 11.18
C ILE A 255 13.55 -0.17 10.11
N ALA A 256 14.73 0.35 10.50
CA ALA A 256 15.82 0.63 9.59
C ALA A 256 16.36 -0.64 8.92
N ALA A 257 16.42 -1.75 9.65
CA ALA A 257 16.77 -3.05 9.08
C ALA A 257 15.75 -3.51 8.03
N TYR A 258 14.45 -3.28 8.26
CA TYR A 258 13.45 -3.54 7.23
C TYR A 258 13.58 -2.59 6.04
N CYS A 259 13.89 -1.31 6.24
CA CYS A 259 14.14 -0.39 5.13
C CYS A 259 15.30 -0.86 4.24
N LEU A 260 16.40 -1.33 4.84
CA LEU A 260 17.51 -1.93 4.10
C LEU A 260 17.10 -3.20 3.35
N LEU A 261 16.20 -4.01 3.90
CA LEU A 261 15.64 -5.18 3.22
C LEU A 261 14.75 -4.78 2.03
N MET A 262 13.96 -3.71 2.15
CA MET A 262 13.14 -3.19 1.04
C MET A 262 14.03 -2.60 -0.07
N GLU A 263 15.08 -1.87 0.30
CA GLU A 263 16.08 -1.31 -0.62
C GLU A 263 16.73 -2.40 -1.48
N GLU A 264 17.15 -3.50 -0.85
CA GLU A 264 17.81 -4.62 -1.52
C GLU A 264 16.84 -5.45 -2.39
N GLU A 265 15.60 -5.65 -1.94
CA GLU A 265 14.59 -6.42 -2.68
C GLU A 265 14.07 -5.66 -3.92
N TYR A 266 13.75 -4.37 -3.75
CA TYR A 266 13.08 -3.57 -4.78
C TYR A 266 14.02 -2.63 -5.53
N GLY A 267 15.30 -2.58 -5.16
CA GLY A 267 16.32 -1.78 -5.83
C GLY A 267 16.21 -0.27 -5.60
N LYS A 268 15.27 0.18 -4.75
CA LYS A 268 15.05 1.58 -4.41
C LYS A 268 14.86 1.74 -2.89
N PRO A 269 15.59 2.65 -2.22
CA PRO A 269 15.41 2.86 -0.79
C PRO A 269 14.03 3.48 -0.50
N PRO A 270 13.30 2.99 0.51
CA PRO A 270 12.10 3.69 0.97
C PRO A 270 12.50 5.02 1.64
N PRO A 271 11.68 6.08 1.50
CA PRO A 271 12.00 7.37 2.12
C PRO A 271 11.94 7.34 3.66
N TYR A 272 11.13 6.43 4.21
CA TYR A 272 10.96 6.24 5.65
C TYR A 272 10.42 4.84 5.93
N GLY A 273 10.43 4.44 7.20
CA GLY A 273 9.68 3.31 7.73
C GLY A 273 8.76 3.75 8.88
N ILE A 274 7.75 2.96 9.22
CA ILE A 274 6.73 3.35 10.20
C ILE A 274 6.78 2.44 11.44
N ILE A 275 6.83 3.04 12.62
CA ILE A 275 6.64 2.34 13.90
C ILE A 275 5.30 2.73 14.48
N ARG A 276 4.43 1.76 14.73
CA ARG A 276 3.11 1.97 15.31
C ARG A 276 3.03 1.43 16.72
N TYR A 277 2.87 2.31 17.69
CA TYR A 277 2.46 1.96 19.05
C TYR A 277 0.94 2.06 19.17
N GLU A 278 0.37 1.45 20.21
CA GLU A 278 -1.07 1.50 20.51
C GLU A 278 -1.67 2.92 20.47
N ARG A 279 -0.92 3.96 20.89
CA ARG A 279 -1.42 5.35 20.98
C ARG A 279 -0.64 6.37 20.14
N ALA A 280 0.38 5.95 19.41
CA ALA A 280 1.27 6.85 18.66
C ALA A 280 1.85 6.15 17.42
N SER A 281 1.96 6.88 16.32
CA SER A 281 2.64 6.43 15.10
C SER A 281 3.83 7.35 14.84
N HIS A 282 4.97 6.78 14.45
CA HIS A 282 6.18 7.53 14.14
C HIS A 282 6.75 7.09 12.79
N GLU A 283 6.94 8.05 11.90
CA GLU A 283 7.70 7.88 10.66
C GLU A 283 9.18 8.11 10.97
N ILE A 284 10.00 7.14 10.59
CA ILE A 284 11.44 7.16 10.78
C ILE A 284 12.06 7.31 9.39
N GLU A 285 12.61 8.49 9.12
CA GLU A 285 13.32 8.79 7.88
C GLU A 285 14.47 7.80 7.67
N TYR A 286 14.54 7.22 6.47
CA TYR A 286 15.61 6.29 6.11
C TYR A 286 16.61 7.02 5.20
N ASN A 287 17.76 7.34 5.78
CA ASN A 287 18.87 8.02 5.11
C ASN A 287 20.18 7.21 5.26
N GLU A 288 21.24 7.69 4.61
CA GLU A 288 22.55 7.02 4.64
C GLU A 288 23.14 6.87 6.05
N ASP A 289 22.84 7.80 6.96
CA ASP A 289 23.31 7.71 8.35
C ASP A 289 22.65 6.53 9.06
N LEU A 290 21.33 6.36 8.90
CA LEU A 290 20.59 5.27 9.50
C LEU A 290 20.96 3.92 8.88
N ARG A 291 21.20 3.89 7.56
CA ARG A 291 21.73 2.73 6.83
C ARG A 291 23.10 2.32 7.38
N THR A 292 24.02 3.27 7.51
CA THR A 292 25.38 3.04 8.06
C THR A 292 25.31 2.57 9.51
N MET A 293 24.39 3.12 10.31
CA MET A 293 24.18 2.71 11.69
C MET A 293 23.75 1.25 11.82
N VAL A 294 22.80 0.80 10.99
CA VAL A 294 22.36 -0.61 10.98
C VAL A 294 23.53 -1.53 10.61
N LEU A 295 24.25 -1.21 9.53
CA LEU A 295 25.39 -2.02 9.09
C LEU A 295 26.49 -2.09 10.15
N GLY A 296 26.84 -0.97 10.77
CA GLY A 296 27.82 -0.93 11.86
C GLY A 296 27.37 -1.75 13.08
N LYS A 297 26.09 -1.71 13.44
CA LYS A 297 25.55 -2.54 14.52
C LYS A 297 25.60 -4.02 14.19
N MET A 298 25.34 -4.40 12.94
CA MET A 298 25.49 -5.78 12.50
C MET A 298 26.95 -6.26 12.57
N GLU A 299 27.91 -5.42 12.23
CA GLU A 299 29.34 -5.72 12.36
C GLU A 299 29.76 -5.91 13.82
N GLU A 300 29.32 -5.05 14.73
CA GLU A 300 29.53 -5.21 16.18
C GLU A 300 28.99 -6.55 16.68
N MET A 301 27.77 -6.92 16.27
CA MET A 301 27.13 -8.19 16.64
C MET A 301 27.94 -9.38 16.12
N ARG A 302 28.41 -9.33 14.87
CA ARG A 302 29.27 -10.40 14.30
C ARG A 302 30.58 -10.53 15.04
N ALA A 303 31.23 -9.41 15.34
CA ALA A 303 32.49 -9.40 16.07
C ALA A 303 32.31 -9.98 17.48
N ALA A 304 31.19 -9.67 18.15
CA ALA A 304 30.85 -10.25 19.45
C ALA A 304 30.68 -11.79 19.38
N VAL A 305 30.01 -12.31 18.35
CA VAL A 305 29.88 -13.76 18.12
C VAL A 305 31.23 -14.39 17.83
N ALA A 306 32.04 -13.79 16.96
CA ALA A 306 33.35 -14.30 16.57
C ALA A 306 34.33 -14.38 17.76
N ARG A 307 34.22 -13.48 18.74
CA ARG A 307 35.03 -13.50 19.97
C ARG A 307 34.60 -14.58 20.98
N GLY A 308 33.50 -15.30 20.74
CA GLY A 308 33.02 -16.35 21.65
C GLY A 308 32.34 -15.82 22.92
N GLY A 309 31.92 -14.56 22.92
CA GLY A 309 31.29 -13.90 24.06
C GLY A 309 32.21 -12.95 24.80
N ASP A 310 31.79 -11.69 24.88
CA ASP A 310 32.33 -10.61 25.71
C ASP A 310 31.38 -9.41 25.51
N VAL A 311 30.11 -9.63 25.87
CA VAL A 311 29.02 -8.70 25.56
C VAL A 311 28.44 -8.17 26.85
N HIS A 312 28.64 -6.87 27.08
CA HIS A 312 28.18 -6.19 28.28
C HIS A 312 26.91 -5.38 28.03
N ARG A 313 26.24 -4.97 29.12
CA ARG A 313 25.09 -4.07 29.07
C ARG A 313 25.50 -2.72 28.48
N ASN A 314 24.81 -2.27 27.44
CA ASN A 314 25.08 -1.01 26.73
C ASN A 314 24.29 0.20 27.25
N HIS A 315 23.75 0.14 28.47
CA HIS A 315 22.93 1.20 29.03
C HIS A 315 23.07 1.34 30.55
N ASN A 316 22.75 2.52 31.09
CA ASN A 316 22.67 2.76 32.55
C ASN A 316 21.25 3.08 33.04
N ARG A 317 20.22 2.47 32.42
CA ARG A 317 18.80 2.71 32.73
C ARG A 317 18.17 1.54 33.51
N PRO A 318 17.92 1.67 34.83
CA PRO A 318 17.29 0.62 35.63
C PRO A 318 15.92 0.18 35.09
N GLY A 319 15.15 1.11 34.52
CA GLY A 319 13.84 0.83 33.94
C GLY A 319 13.84 -0.21 32.81
N LYS A 320 14.95 -0.36 32.06
CA LYS A 320 15.11 -1.45 31.08
C LYS A 320 15.33 -2.80 31.77
N CYS A 321 16.01 -2.84 32.91
CA CYS A 321 16.24 -4.08 33.64
C CYS A 321 14.98 -4.59 34.32
N ILE A 322 14.12 -3.70 34.83
CA ILE A 322 12.90 -4.07 35.58
C ILE A 322 11.98 -4.98 34.77
N GLY A 323 11.72 -4.63 33.51
CA GLY A 323 10.84 -5.39 32.59
C GLY A 323 11.60 -6.32 31.64
N CYS A 324 12.86 -6.63 31.92
CA CYS A 324 13.67 -7.52 31.08
C CYS A 324 13.30 -8.98 31.37
N SER A 325 12.85 -9.72 30.34
CA SER A 325 12.50 -11.15 30.47
C SER A 325 13.66 -12.03 30.96
N ARG A 326 14.92 -11.58 30.81
CA ARG A 326 16.14 -12.32 31.21
C ARG A 326 16.79 -11.76 32.49
N ARG A 327 16.05 -10.98 33.30
CA ARG A 327 16.56 -10.27 34.49
C ARG A 327 17.10 -11.22 35.57
N GLU A 328 16.42 -12.33 35.85
CA GLU A 328 16.75 -13.21 36.98
C GLU A 328 18.17 -13.78 36.88
N GLY A 329 18.58 -14.19 35.68
CA GLY A 329 19.93 -14.71 35.44
C GLY A 329 20.96 -13.65 35.02
N CYS A 330 20.63 -12.36 34.95
CA CYS A 330 21.52 -11.34 34.40
C CYS A 330 22.52 -10.84 35.46
N PRO A 331 23.84 -11.06 35.28
CA PRO A 331 24.86 -10.62 36.25
C PRO A 331 25.03 -9.09 36.28
N GLU A 332 24.65 -8.41 35.20
CA GLU A 332 24.74 -6.95 35.04
C GLU A 332 23.36 -6.29 35.14
N ARG A 333 22.43 -6.78 35.95
CA ARG A 333 21.16 -6.06 36.15
C ARG A 333 21.35 -4.82 37.02
N LEU A 334 20.59 -3.77 36.74
CA LEU A 334 20.56 -2.52 37.53
C LEU A 334 19.39 -2.45 38.52
N ALA A 335 18.43 -3.36 38.35
CA ALA A 335 17.26 -3.50 39.20
C ALA A 335 16.95 -4.98 39.31
#